data_AF-A0A2E2ZEP1-F1
#
_entry.id   AF-A0A2E2ZEP1-F1
#
_cell.length_a   1.000
_cell.length_b   1.000
_cell.length_c   1.000
_cell.angle_alpha   90.00
_cell.angle_beta   90.00
_cell.angle_gamma   90.00
#
_symmetry.space_group_name_H-M   'P 1'
#
loop_
_entity.id
_entity.type
_entity.pdbx_description
1 polymer ?
#
loop_
_entity_poly.entity_id
_entity_poly.type
_entity_poly.pdbx_seq_one_letter_code
_entity_poly.pdbx_strand_id
1 'polypeptide(L)' 'MDLNTIIFGVLAILSLATFFYLGKMRASKSQRERDDRIDWTARKFSFRSCITIALGLFIAIYAVDLIFFN' A
#
# COMPACT_ATOMS: atom_id res chain seq x y z
N MET A 1 9.97 -4.69 43.06
CA MET A 1 9.29 -3.98 41.97
C MET A 1 8.93 -2.61 42.50
N ASP A 2 9.44 -1.55 41.89
CA ASP A 2 9.07 -0.19 42.23
C ASP A 2 7.67 0.15 41.68
N LEU A 3 7.06 1.22 42.22
CA LEU A 3 5.72 1.64 41.84
C LEU A 3 5.61 1.90 40.32
N ASN A 4 6.67 2.41 39.68
CA ASN A 4 6.67 2.67 38.25
C ASN A 4 6.58 1.37 37.45
N THR A 5 7.33 0.34 37.84
CA THR A 5 7.27 -0.97 37.15
C THR A 5 5.88 -1.60 37.24
N ILE A 6 5.18 -1.44 38.37
CA ILE A 6 3.79 -1.90 38.50
C ILE A 6 2.85 -1.11 37.58
N ILE A 7 2.96 0.23 37.59
CA ILE A 7 2.14 1.11 36.74
C ILE A 7 2.34 0.80 35.26
N PHE A 8 3.59 0.69 34.80
CA PHE A 8 3.89 0.39 33.40
C PHE A 8 3.47 -1.03 33.00
N GLY A 9 3.58 -2.01 33.90
CA GLY A 9 3.08 -3.37 33.67
C GLY A 9 1.57 -3.40 33.45
N VAL A 10 0.80 -2.68 34.28
CA VAL A 10 -0.66 -2.57 34.12
C VAL A 10 -1.02 -1.87 32.81
N LEU A 11 -0.34 -0.76 32.48
CA LEU A 11 -0.55 -0.05 31.21
C LEU A 11 -0.29 -0.96 30.00
N ALA A 12 0.74 -1.79 30.04
CA ALA A 12 1.03 -2.74 28.98
C ALA A 12 -0.10 -3.76 28.81
N ILE A 13 -0.58 -4.35 29.91
CA ILE A 13 -1.70 -5.31 29.89
C ILE A 13 -2.98 -4.66 29.35
N LEU A 14 -3.31 -3.45 29.80
CA LEU A 14 -4.49 -2.72 29.33
C LEU A 14 -4.40 -2.34 27.85
N SER A 15 -3.19 -1.97 27.38
CA SER A 15 -2.93 -1.69 25.96
C SER A 15 -3.14 -2.93 25.10
N LEU A 16 -2.56 -4.07 25.49
CA LEU A 16 -2.73 -5.34 24.79
C LEU A 16 -4.20 -5.77 24.79
N ALA A 17 -4.89 -5.68 25.93
CA ALA A 17 -6.32 -5.99 26.01
C ALA A 17 -7.12 -5.11 25.04
N THR A 18 -6.93 -3.80 25.09
CA THR A 18 -7.59 -2.85 24.19
C THR A 18 -7.34 -3.21 22.72
N PHE A 19 -6.10 -3.51 22.34
CA PHE A 19 -5.75 -3.90 20.98
C PHE A 19 -6.42 -5.20 20.54
N PHE A 20 -6.47 -6.23 21.38
CA PHE A 20 -7.11 -7.51 21.01
C PHE A 20 -8.63 -7.40 20.93
N TYR A 21 -9.27 -6.61 21.81
CA TYR A 21 -10.73 -6.44 21.80
C TYR A 21 -11.19 -5.45 20.71
N LEU A 22 -10.54 -4.30 20.58
CA LEU A 22 -10.90 -3.28 19.57
C LEU A 22 -10.33 -3.59 18.18
N GLY A 23 -9.18 -4.25 18.08
CA GLY A 23 -8.62 -4.68 16.80
C GLY A 23 -9.47 -5.73 16.08
N LYS A 24 -10.36 -6.42 16.81
CA LYS A 24 -11.36 -7.33 16.22
C LYS A 24 -12.55 -6.59 15.62
N MET A 25 -12.71 -5.29 15.87
CA MET A 25 -13.73 -4.48 15.24
C MET A 25 -13.43 -4.37 13.74
N ARG A 26 -14.19 -5.14 12.97
CA ARG A 26 -14.12 -5.11 11.52
C ARG A 26 -14.66 -3.77 11.03
N ALA A 27 -14.01 -3.17 10.05
CA ALA A 27 -14.57 -2.02 9.34
C ALA A 27 -16.00 -2.32 8.87
N SER A 28 -16.84 -1.29 8.79
CA SER A 28 -18.27 -1.44 8.44
C SER A 28 -18.43 -2.25 7.16
N LYS A 29 -19.53 -3.02 7.08
CA LYS A 29 -19.89 -3.78 5.88
C LYS A 29 -19.91 -2.86 4.65
N SER A 30 -20.41 -1.63 4.78
CA SER A 30 -20.42 -0.65 3.69
C SER A 30 -19.03 -0.27 3.16
N GLN A 31 -17.99 -0.29 3.99
CA GLN A 31 -16.62 0.01 3.57
C GLN A 31 -15.90 -1.20 3.00
N ARG A 32 -16.22 -2.39 3.52
CA ARG A 32 -15.68 -3.66 3.02
C ARG A 32 -16.31 -4.08 1.71
N GLU A 33 -17.61 -3.86 1.57
CA GLU A 33 -18.42 -4.37 0.47
C GLU A 33 -18.75 -3.30 -0.57
N ARG A 34 -17.79 -2.42 -0.86
CA ARG A 34 -18.00 -1.37 -1.87
C ARG A 34 -18.12 -1.96 -3.27
N ASP A 35 -19.03 -1.41 -4.06
CA ASP A 35 -19.24 -1.81 -5.45
C ASP A 35 -18.13 -1.29 -6.38
N ASP A 36 -17.50 -0.16 -6.03
CA ASP A 36 -16.38 0.46 -6.75
C ASP A 36 -15.01 -0.17 -6.43
N ARG A 37 -14.99 -1.42 -5.96
CA ARG A 37 -13.75 -2.07 -5.54
C ARG A 37 -12.76 -2.18 -6.71
N ILE A 38 -11.53 -1.75 -6.45
CA ILE A 38 -10.41 -1.96 -7.39
C ILE A 38 -10.27 -3.47 -7.59
N ASP A 39 -10.51 -3.92 -8.83
CA ASP A 39 -10.27 -5.30 -9.21
C ASP A 39 -8.78 -5.51 -9.48
N TRP A 40 -8.10 -6.08 -8.49
CA TRP A 40 -6.69 -6.45 -8.57
C TRP A 40 -6.46 -7.73 -9.39
N THR A 41 -7.53 -8.47 -9.73
CA THR A 41 -7.49 -9.66 -10.59
C THR A 41 -7.38 -9.26 -12.06
N ALA A 42 -8.00 -8.14 -12.43
CA ALA A 42 -7.86 -7.54 -13.74
C ALA A 42 -6.46 -6.94 -13.90
N ARG A 43 -5.53 -7.72 -14.46
CA ARG A 43 -4.19 -7.22 -14.82
C ARG A 43 -4.31 -6.17 -15.93
N LYS A 44 -4.42 -4.89 -15.56
CA LYS A 44 -4.50 -3.76 -16.51
C LYS A 44 -3.19 -3.55 -17.29
N PHE A 45 -2.05 -3.91 -16.71
CA PHE A 45 -0.74 -3.81 -17.37
C PHE A 45 -0.05 -5.17 -17.43
N SER A 46 0.21 -5.64 -18.64
CA SER A 46 1.05 -6.83 -18.84
C SER A 46 2.53 -6.44 -18.81
N PHE A 47 3.39 -7.38 -18.41
CA PHE A 47 4.85 -7.18 -18.45
C PHE A 47 5.34 -6.77 -19.85
N ARG A 48 4.74 -7.36 -20.90
CA ARG A 48 5.00 -6.99 -22.30
C ARG A 48 4.63 -5.54 -22.59
N SER A 49 3.46 -5.09 -22.13
CA SER A 49 3.00 -3.71 -22.32
C SER A 49 3.94 -2.70 -21.66
N CYS A 50 4.47 -3.04 -20.47
CA CYS A 50 5.44 -2.19 -19.78
C CYS A 50 6.75 -2.05 -20.60
N ILE A 51 7.28 -3.18 -21.11
CA ILE A 51 8.48 -3.18 -21.96
C ILE A 51 8.27 -2.37 -23.24
N THR A 52 7.13 -2.53 -23.91
CA THR A 52 6.85 -1.79 -25.16
C THR A 52 6.75 -0.29 -24.93
N ILE A 53 6.15 0.14 -23.81
CA ILE A 53 6.04 1.57 -23.45
C ILE A 53 7.43 2.13 -23.12
N ALA A 54 8.22 1.40 -22.33
CA ALA A 54 9.57 1.81 -21.97
C ALA A 54 10.49 1.94 -23.20
N LEU A 55 10.41 0.97 -24.13
CA LEU A 55 11.17 1.01 -25.37
C LEU A 55 10.75 2.19 -26.26
N GLY A 56 9.45 2.46 -26.39
CA GLY A 56 8.95 3.60 -27.16
C GLY A 56 9.43 4.95 -26.59
N LEU A 57 9.41 5.10 -25.26
CA LEU A 57 9.94 6.29 -24.59
C LEU A 57 11.44 6.46 -24.82
N PHE A 58 12.21 5.38 -24.72
CA PHE A 58 13.65 5.41 -24.97
C PHE A 58 13.96 5.87 -26.41
N ILE A 59 13.27 5.30 -27.40
CA ILE A 59 13.45 5.66 -28.81
C ILE A 59 13.08 7.14 -29.04
N ALA A 60 11.99 7.62 -28.44
CA ALA A 60 11.57 9.01 -28.57
C ALA A 60 12.60 9.98 -28.00
N ILE A 61 13.14 9.69 -26.81
CA ILE A 61 14.20 10.50 -26.18
C ILE A 61 15.46 10.50 -27.05
N TYR A 62 15.88 9.33 -27.54
CA TYR A 62 17.04 9.21 -28.42
C TYR A 62 16.86 9.99 -29.73
N ALA A 63 15.67 9.94 -30.34
CA ALA A 63 15.38 10.69 -31.56
C ALA A 63 15.41 12.21 -31.32
N VAL A 64 14.92 12.69 -30.18
CA VAL A 64 15.01 14.11 -29.79
C VAL A 64 16.48 14.51 -29.61
N ASP A 65 17.27 13.70 -28.92
CA ASP A 65 18.70 13.93 -28.74
C ASP A 65 19.43 14.04 -30.10
N LEU A 66 19.17 13.09 -31.00
CA LEU A 66 19.75 13.06 -32.34
C LEU A 66 19.38 14.27 -33.21
N ILE A 67 18.17 14.81 -33.07
CA ILE A 67 17.67 15.92 -33.91
C ILE A 67 18.12 17.28 -33.38
N PHE A 68 18.19 17.45 -32.06
CA PHE A 68 18.35 18.77 -31.43
C PHE A 68 19.72 19.00 -30.80
N PHE A 69 20.47 17.94 -30.46
CA PHE A 69 21.68 18.02 -29.64
C PHE A 69 22.94 17.40 -30.27
N ASN A 70 22.81 16.76 -31.43
CA ASN A 70 23.90 16.29 -32.29
C ASN A 70 23.98 17.13 -33.57
#